data_AF-A0A2M7A1A2-F1
#
_entry.id   AF-A0A2M7A1A2-F1
#
_cell.length_a   1.000
_cell.length_b   1.000
_cell.length_c   1.000
_cell.angle_alpha   90.00
_cell.angle_beta   90.00
_cell.angle_gamma   90.00
#
_symmetry.space_group_name_H-M   'P 1'
#
loop_
_entity.id
_entity.type
_entity.pdbx_description
1 polymer ?
#
loop_
_entity_poly.entity_id
_entity_poly.type
_entity_poly.pdbx_seq_one_letter_code
_entity_poly.pdbx_strand_id
1 'polypeptide(L)'
;ELQVGSVYLFKRNADGSWPEHETGIIRPTDCDNDRGFGSSLAIEGNYLLIGNYKTNSGRVYLYTFQDNEWKKQFLFQDPTPSAPYNLFGYVLAISGSTAAISNLNEGV
;
A
#
# COMPACT_ATOMS: atom_id res chain seq x y z
N GLU A 1 13.64 -19.06 -2.08
CA GLU A 1 13.25 -18.00 -1.14
C GLU A 1 12.02 -17.28 -1.67
N LEU A 2 10.99 -17.15 -0.85
CA LEU A 2 9.81 -16.36 -1.17
C LEU A 2 10.20 -14.88 -1.09
N GLN A 3 10.17 -14.15 -2.21
CA GLN A 3 10.39 -12.70 -2.16
C GLN A 3 9.04 -12.02 -1.96
N VAL A 4 8.98 -11.17 -0.95
CA VAL A 4 7.87 -10.24 -0.72
C VAL A 4 8.39 -8.83 -0.85
N GLY A 5 7.53 -7.91 -1.27
CA GLY A 5 7.78 -6.49 -1.18
C GLY A 5 7.76 -6.01 0.28
N SER A 6 8.25 -4.80 0.52
CA SER A 6 8.24 -4.17 1.84
C SER A 6 8.14 -2.66 1.67
N VAL A 7 7.50 -1.99 2.63
CA VAL A 7 7.40 -0.53 2.69
C VAL A 7 8.20 -0.05 3.89
N TYR A 8 9.17 0.83 3.63
CA TYR A 8 10.04 1.42 4.64
C TYR A 8 9.55 2.83 4.93
N LEU A 9 9.47 3.19 6.22
CA LEU A 9 8.96 4.47 6.69
C LEU A 9 10.10 5.28 7.30
N PHE A 10 10.26 6.52 6.85
CA PHE A 10 11.18 7.47 7.47
C PHE A 10 10.35 8.63 8.01
N LYS A 11 10.47 8.89 9.32
CA LYS A 11 9.87 10.06 9.97
C LYS A 11 10.97 11.04 10.30
N ARG A 12 10.81 12.28 9.83
CA ARG A 12 11.74 13.38 10.11
C ARG A 12 11.79 13.62 11.63
N ASN A 13 13.00 13.81 12.15
CA ASN A 13 13.23 14.12 13.55
C ASN A 13 12.71 15.53 13.89
N ALA A 14 12.55 15.82 15.18
CA ALA A 14 12.04 17.11 15.66
C ALA A 14 12.94 18.30 15.27
N ASP A 15 14.24 18.07 15.12
CA ASP A 15 15.24 19.04 14.66
C ASP A 15 15.25 19.21 13.13
N GLY A 16 14.43 18.44 12.40
CA GLY A 16 14.38 18.44 10.95
C GLY A 16 15.43 17.57 10.26
N SER A 17 16.23 16.80 10.98
CA SER A 17 17.09 15.78 10.36
C SER A 17 16.27 14.58 9.88
N TRP A 18 16.77 13.87 8.87
CA TRP A 18 16.26 12.56 8.48
C TRP A 18 17.09 11.48 9.19
N PRO A 19 16.46 10.43 9.75
CA PRO A 19 17.19 9.35 10.39
C PRO A 19 17.95 8.52 9.35
N GLU A 20 19.10 7.96 9.75
CA GLU A 20 19.91 7.07 8.89
C GLU A 20 19.24 5.71 8.65
N HIS A 21 18.36 5.30 9.57
CA HIS A 21 17.59 4.07 9.50
C HIS A 21 16.10 4.36 9.46
N GLU A 22 15.35 3.41 8.92
CA GLU A 22 13.90 3.46 8.90
C GLU A 22 13.32 3.50 10.32
N THR A 23 12.23 4.25 10.44
CA THR A 23 11.42 4.35 11.67
C THR A 23 10.32 3.30 11.75
N GLY A 24 10.15 2.51 10.69
CA GLY A 24 9.19 1.41 10.63
C GLY A 24 9.30 0.65 9.31
N ILE A 25 8.88 -0.62 9.34
CA ILE A 25 8.78 -1.46 8.14
C ILE A 25 7.41 -2.13 8.16
N ILE A 26 6.71 -2.05 7.03
CA ILE A 26 5.48 -2.80 6.79
C ILE A 26 5.78 -3.89 5.77
N ARG A 27 5.39 -5.12 6.12
CA ARG A 27 5.45 -6.30 5.25
C ARG A 27 4.05 -6.87 5.06
N PRO A 28 3.76 -7.50 3.90
CA PRO A 28 2.51 -8.20 3.72
C PRO A 28 2.43 -9.35 4.72
N THR A 29 1.27 -9.52 5.37
CA THR A 29 1.06 -10.56 6.40
C THR A 29 0.24 -11.74 5.91
N ASP A 30 -0.34 -11.64 4.71
CA ASP A 30 -1.40 -12.52 4.23
C ASP A 30 -1.08 -13.26 2.93
N CYS A 31 0.13 -13.12 2.37
CA CYS A 31 0.52 -13.77 1.12
C CYS A 31 1.99 -14.18 1.07
N ASP A 32 2.24 -15.47 0.83
CA ASP A 32 3.57 -16.08 0.79
C ASP A 32 4.39 -15.73 -0.48
N ASN A 33 3.87 -14.97 -1.46
CA ASN A 33 4.62 -14.61 -2.67
C ASN A 33 4.23 -13.24 -3.22
N ASP A 34 4.29 -12.24 -2.35
CA ASP A 34 3.77 -10.92 -2.63
C ASP A 34 4.86 -9.91 -3.05
N ARG A 35 5.49 -10.15 -4.20
CA ARG A 35 6.54 -9.28 -4.77
C ARG A 35 6.03 -7.90 -5.19
N GLY A 36 4.71 -7.73 -5.29
CA GLY A 36 4.08 -6.47 -5.68
C GLY A 36 3.79 -5.55 -4.50
N PHE A 37 3.88 -6.03 -3.26
CA PHE A 37 3.63 -5.20 -2.09
C PHE A 37 4.53 -3.95 -2.06
N GLY A 38 3.93 -2.77 -1.91
CA GLY A 38 4.67 -1.50 -1.96
C GLY A 38 4.90 -0.96 -3.38
N SER A 39 4.24 -1.53 -4.39
CA SER A 39 4.36 -1.10 -5.79
C SER A 39 3.82 0.30 -6.06
N SER A 40 2.92 0.80 -5.23
CA SER A 40 2.42 2.16 -5.21
C SER A 40 2.10 2.56 -3.77
N LEU A 41 2.20 3.85 -3.46
CA LEU A 41 2.03 4.37 -2.09
C LEU A 41 1.29 5.71 -2.12
N ALA A 42 0.40 5.93 -1.15
CA ALA A 42 -0.13 7.24 -0.83
C ALA A 42 -0.26 7.39 0.70
N ILE A 43 0.19 8.51 1.25
CA ILE A 43 0.20 8.75 2.69
C ILE A 43 -0.34 10.14 2.99
N GLU A 44 -1.23 10.23 3.98
CA GLU A 44 -1.73 11.50 4.50
C GLU A 44 -2.10 11.35 5.98
N GLY A 45 -1.52 12.18 6.84
CA GLY A 45 -1.72 12.10 8.28
C GLY A 45 -1.40 10.71 8.82
N ASN A 46 -2.43 10.04 9.36
CA ASN A 46 -2.32 8.70 9.92
C ASN A 46 -2.77 7.61 8.95
N TYR A 47 -3.04 7.91 7.68
CA TYR A 47 -3.46 6.92 6.68
C TYR A 47 -2.34 6.62 5.70
N LEU A 48 -2.21 5.35 5.35
CA LEU A 48 -1.27 4.86 4.35
C LEU A 48 -1.97 3.84 3.46
N LEU A 49 -2.01 4.10 2.17
CA LEU A 49 -2.40 3.15 1.15
C LEU A 49 -1.15 2.49 0.56
N ILE A 50 -1.17 1.16 0.48
CA ILE A 50 -0.10 0.36 -0.10
C ILE A 50 -0.68 -0.48 -1.22
N GLY A 51 -0.20 -0.26 -2.43
CA GLY A 51 -0.64 -1.01 -3.60
C GLY A 51 0.17 -2.27 -3.84
N ASN A 52 -0.51 -3.24 -4.42
CA ASN A 52 0.02 -4.51 -4.85
C ASN A 52 -0.65 -4.93 -6.17
N TYR A 53 -0.38 -4.16 -7.22
CA TYR A 53 -1.02 -4.34 -8.53
C TYR A 53 -0.50 -5.57 -9.28
N LYS A 54 0.63 -6.17 -8.86
CA LYS A 54 1.24 -7.33 -9.54
C LYS A 54 0.56 -8.66 -9.19
N THR A 55 -0.43 -8.66 -8.30
CA THR A 55 -1.31 -9.81 -8.08
C THR A 55 -2.31 -9.94 -9.23
N ASN A 56 -2.91 -11.13 -9.40
CA ASN A 56 -3.81 -11.41 -10.53
C ASN A 56 -4.97 -10.41 -10.72
N SER A 57 -5.39 -9.73 -9.65
CA SER A 57 -6.50 -8.77 -9.68
C SER A 57 -6.15 -7.43 -9.03
N GLY A 58 -4.88 -7.20 -8.68
CA GLY A 58 -4.48 -6.05 -7.88
C GLY A 58 -5.09 -5.99 -6.47
N ARG A 59 -4.41 -5.34 -5.54
CA ARG A 59 -4.86 -5.14 -4.16
C ARG A 59 -4.36 -3.81 -3.63
N VAL A 60 -5.14 -3.17 -2.76
CA VAL A 60 -4.68 -1.99 -2.01
C VAL A 60 -4.97 -2.18 -0.54
N TYR A 61 -3.95 -2.04 0.28
CA TYR A 61 -4.04 -2.17 1.73
C TYR A 61 -4.14 -0.78 2.35
N LEU A 62 -5.12 -0.58 3.23
CA LEU A 62 -5.20 0.59 4.10
C LEU A 62 -4.58 0.27 5.44
N TYR A 63 -3.57 1.04 5.82
CA TYR A 63 -3.00 1.04 7.15
C TYR A 63 -3.32 2.35 7.86
N THR A 64 -3.57 2.28 9.17
CA THR A 64 -3.64 3.45 10.05
C THR A 64 -2.53 3.45 11.08
N PHE A 65 -1.97 4.63 11.35
CA PHE A 65 -1.00 4.83 12.42
C PHE A 65 -1.74 5.07 13.75
N GLN A 66 -1.68 4.08 14.64
CA GLN A 66 -2.31 4.11 15.97
C GLN A 66 -1.43 3.39 16.99
N ASP A 67 -1.39 3.88 18.23
CA ASP A 67 -0.55 3.32 19.30
C ASP A 67 0.94 3.21 18.93
N ASN A 68 1.43 4.19 18.16
CA ASN A 68 2.80 4.21 17.62
C ASN A 68 3.14 3.07 16.63
N GLU A 69 2.13 2.46 16.02
CA GLU A 69 2.29 1.38 15.04
C GLU A 69 1.37 1.56 13.82
N TRP A 70 1.81 1.10 12.65
CA TRP A 70 0.94 1.00 11.48
C TRP A 70 0.18 -0.32 11.51
N LYS A 71 -1.15 -0.24 11.54
CA LYS A 71 -2.03 -1.42 11.60
C LYS A 71 -2.90 -1.49 10.35
N LYS A 72 -2.95 -2.66 9.72
CA LYS A 72 -3.84 -2.90 8.56
C LYS A 72 -5.29 -2.79 9.02
N GLN A 73 -6.04 -1.86 8.44
CA GLN A 73 -7.46 -1.66 8.73
C GLN A 73 -8.35 -2.28 7.66
N PHE A 74 -7.93 -2.20 6.40
CA PHE A 74 -8.79 -2.60 5.29
C PHE A 74 -7.98 -3.12 4.11
N LEU A 75 -8.62 -3.97 3.30
CA LEU A 75 -8.11 -4.45 2.03
C LEU A 75 -9.13 -4.09 0.95
N PHE A 76 -8.78 -3.16 0.07
CA PHE A 76 -9.52 -2.89 -1.15
C PHE A 76 -9.17 -3.95 -2.20
N GLN A 77 -10.21 -4.51 -2.79
CA GLN A 77 -10.12 -5.46 -3.90
C GLN A 77 -10.71 -4.80 -5.14
N ASP A 78 -10.27 -5.22 -6.32
CA ASP A 78 -10.88 -4.83 -7.59
C ASP A 78 -12.39 -5.15 -7.54
N PRO A 79 -13.28 -4.14 -7.67
CA PRO A 79 -14.72 -4.36 -7.66
C PRO A 79 -15.20 -5.12 -8.90
N THR A 80 -14.41 -5.17 -9.96
CA THR A 80 -14.72 -5.78 -11.26
C THR A 80 -13.58 -6.71 -11.69
N PRO A 81 -13.38 -7.86 -11.02
CA PRO A 81 -12.30 -8.80 -11.36
C PRO A 81 -12.66 -9.59 -12.63
N SER A 82 -12.72 -8.90 -13.77
CA SER A 82 -13.21 -9.43 -15.04
C SER A 82 -12.10 -9.96 -15.95
N ALA A 83 -10.84 -9.58 -15.73
CA ALA A 83 -9.72 -10.07 -16.52
C ALA A 83 -8.47 -10.37 -15.65
N PRO A 84 -7.66 -11.37 -16.04
CA PRO A 84 -6.30 -11.47 -15.53
C PRO A 84 -5.55 -10.20 -15.91
N TYR A 85 -4.69 -9.72 -15.01
CA TYR A 85 -3.85 -8.53 -15.21
C TYR A 85 -4.57 -7.17 -15.13
N ASN A 86 -5.72 -7.10 -14.43
CA ASN A 86 -6.27 -5.83 -13.98
C ASN A 86 -5.25 -5.13 -13.07
N LEU A 87 -5.03 -3.84 -13.33
CA LEU A 87 -4.01 -3.03 -12.66
C LEU A 87 -4.64 -2.23 -11.51
N PHE A 88 -5.57 -2.83 -10.77
CA PHE A 88 -6.18 -2.21 -9.60
C PHE A 88 -5.10 -1.88 -8.56
N GLY A 89 -5.06 -0.61 -8.15
CA GLY A 89 -4.03 -0.13 -7.23
C GLY A 89 -2.71 0.27 -7.89
N TYR A 90 -2.67 0.47 -9.20
CA TYR A 90 -1.45 0.93 -9.87
C TYR A 90 -1.06 2.36 -9.46
N VAL A 91 -2.04 3.27 -9.35
CA VAL A 91 -1.88 4.63 -8.81
C VAL A 91 -2.83 4.82 -7.65
N LEU A 92 -2.33 5.47 -6.60
CA LEU A 92 -3.06 5.74 -5.36
C LEU A 92 -3.01 7.22 -5.03
N ALA A 93 -4.10 7.75 -4.49
CA ALA A 93 -4.13 9.03 -3.82
C ALA A 93 -5.07 8.96 -2.60
N ILE A 94 -4.80 9.77 -1.60
CA ILE A 94 -5.66 9.91 -0.42
C ILE A 94 -5.70 11.38 0.00
N SER A 95 -6.90 11.87 0.29
CA SER A 95 -7.12 13.21 0.84
C SER A 95 -8.34 13.21 1.76
N GLY A 96 -8.14 13.60 3.01
CA GLY A 96 -9.11 13.54 4.09
C GLY A 96 -9.72 12.14 4.22
N SER A 97 -11.01 12.04 3.94
CA SER A 97 -11.77 10.78 4.00
C SER A 97 -11.90 10.08 2.64
N THR A 98 -11.19 10.53 1.61
CA THR A 98 -11.33 10.01 0.23
C THR A 98 -10.05 9.33 -0.22
N ALA A 99 -10.15 8.06 -0.61
CA ALA A 99 -9.10 7.33 -1.31
C ALA A 99 -9.47 7.20 -2.78
N ALA A 100 -8.56 7.55 -3.68
CA ALA A 100 -8.68 7.30 -5.11
C ALA A 100 -7.72 6.16 -5.50
N ILE A 101 -8.25 5.14 -6.17
CA ILE A 101 -7.52 3.95 -6.58
C ILE A 101 -7.76 3.76 -8.07
N SER A 102 -6.70 3.75 -8.88
CA SER A 102 -6.84 3.49 -10.31
C SER A 102 -7.00 2.01 -10.62
N ASN A 103 -7.76 1.71 -11.67
CA ASN A 103 -7.72 0.43 -12.38
C ASN A 103 -7.46 0.72 -13.86
N LEU A 104 -6.23 0.50 -14.33
CA LEU A 104 -5.83 0.94 -15.68
C LEU A 104 -6.23 -0.03 -16.81
N ASN A 105 -6.69 -1.23 -16.47
CA ASN A 105 -7.05 -2.28 -17.43
C ASN A 105 -8.47 -2.81 -17.17
N GLU A 106 -9.40 -1.94 -16.79
CA GLU A 106 -10.79 -2.36 -16.65
C GLU A 106 -11.39 -2.63 -18.04
N GLY A 107 -11.76 -3.89 -18.29
CA GLY A 107 -12.54 -4.25 -19.47
C GLY A 107 -13.96 -3.74 -19.32
N VAL A 108 -14.37 -2.84 -20.22
CA VAL A 108 -15.76 -2.32 -20.35
C VAL A 108 -16.69 -3.35 -20.98
#